data_AF-A0A420DL09-F1
#
_entry.id   AF-A0A420DL09-F1
#
_cell.length_a   1.000
_cell.length_b   1.000
_cell.length_c   1.000
_cell.angle_alpha   90.00
_cell.angle_beta   90.00
_cell.angle_gamma   90.00
#
_symmetry.space_group_name_H-M   'P 1'
#
loop_
_entity.id
_entity.type
_entity.pdbx_description
1 polymer ?
#
loop_
_entity_poly.entity_id
_entity_poly.type
_entity_poly.pdbx_seq_one_letter_code
_entity_poly.pdbx_strand_id
1 'polypeptide(L)' 'MSDKINNSQKLKHDKIYLNIDHLKNGQYELQILLKNKVIKSVTIIK' A
#
# COMPACT_ATOMS: atom_id res chain seq x y z
N MET A 1 42.99 -10.81 -2.31
CA MET A 1 41.69 -11.51 -2.22
C MET A 1 40.80 -10.55 -1.45
N SER A 2 39.94 -9.80 -2.16
CA SER A 2 39.24 -8.64 -1.60
C SER A 2 37.74 -8.84 -1.75
N ASP A 3 37.02 -8.56 -0.67
CA ASP A 3 35.66 -8.98 -0.39
C ASP A 3 34.61 -8.47 -1.38
N LYS A 4 33.63 -9.34 -1.69
CA LYS A 4 32.47 -9.03 -2.54
C LYS A 4 31.54 -8.06 -1.81
N ILE A 5 31.31 -6.89 -2.42
CA ILE A 5 30.28 -5.93 -1.99
C ILE A 5 28.90 -6.48 -2.42
N ASN A 6 28.17 -7.09 -1.48
CA ASN A 6 26.76 -7.44 -1.66
C ASN A 6 25.90 -6.17 -1.49
N ASN A 7 25.63 -5.49 -2.61
CA ASN A 7 24.70 -4.36 -2.66
C ASN A 7 23.25 -4.88 -2.67
N SER A 8 22.82 -5.44 -1.54
CA SER A 8 21.40 -5.76 -1.30
C SER A 8 20.69 -4.50 -0.82
N GLN A 9 20.42 -3.56 -1.73
CA GLN A 9 19.54 -2.43 -1.45
C GLN A 9 18.15 -2.97 -1.13
N LYS A 10 17.90 -3.19 0.16
CA LYS A 10 16.59 -3.57 0.70
C LYS A 10 15.60 -2.52 0.23
N LEU A 11 14.68 -2.90 -0.66
CA LEU A 11 13.58 -2.04 -1.11
C LEU A 11 12.90 -1.49 0.15
N LYS A 12 13.02 -0.18 0.39
CA LYS A 12 12.32 0.46 1.49
C LYS A 12 10.83 0.29 1.22
N HIS A 13 10.17 -0.42 2.12
CA HIS A 13 8.72 -0.56 2.08
C HIS A 13 8.11 0.74 2.61
N ASP A 14 7.76 1.65 1.71
CA ASP A 14 7.00 2.83 2.05
C ASP A 14 5.55 2.42 2.36
N LYS A 15 4.99 3.01 3.43
CA LYS A 15 3.65 2.68 3.94
C LYS A 15 2.71 3.87 3.78
N ILE A 16 1.48 3.59 3.39
CA ILE A 16 0.38 4.57 3.33
C ILE A 16 -0.66 4.14 4.37
N TYR A 17 -1.12 5.09 5.18
CA TYR A 17 -2.14 4.89 6.19
C TYR A 17 -3.37 5.76 5.88
N LEU A 18 -4.56 5.21 6.09
CA LEU A 18 -5.84 5.91 5.92
C LEU A 18 -6.68 5.70 7.19
N ASN A 19 -7.05 6.79 7.88
CA ASN A 19 -7.95 6.73 9.02
C ASN A 19 -9.41 6.61 8.51
N ILE A 20 -10.15 5.62 9.02
CA ILE A 20 -11.53 5.30 8.66
C ILE A 20 -12.49 5.34 9.87
N ASP A 21 -12.09 5.99 10.97
CA ASP A 21 -12.84 6.02 12.23
C ASP A 21 -14.20 6.70 12.08
N HIS A 22 -14.29 7.73 11.23
CA HIS A 22 -15.51 8.51 11.00
C HIS A 22 -16.46 7.92 9.95
N LEU A 23 -16.11 6.80 9.33
CA LEU A 23 -17.03 6.11 8.43
C LEU A 23 -18.19 5.52 9.23
N LYS A 24 -19.41 5.61 8.69
CA LYS A 24 -20.56 4.89 9.24
C LYS A 24 -20.35 3.38 9.07
N ASN A 25 -21.10 2.57 9.83
CA ASN A 25 -21.06 1.12 9.62
C ASN A 25 -21.62 0.78 8.25
N GLY A 26 -20.97 -0.15 7.56
CA GLY A 26 -21.30 -0.51 6.19
C GLY A 26 -20.15 -1.09 5.41
N GLN A 27 -20.41 -1.32 4.12
CA GLN A 27 -19.44 -1.86 3.17
C GLN A 27 -18.91 -0.74 2.28
N TYR A 28 -17.59 -0.65 2.20
CA TYR A 28 -16.86 0.33 1.40
C TYR A 28 -15.91 -0.38 0.43
N GLU A 29 -15.67 0.25 -0.72
CA GLU A 29 -14.63 -0.16 -1.65
C GLU A 29 -13.57 0.96 -1.73
N LEU A 30 -12.35 0.64 -1.31
CA LEU A 30 -11.18 1.49 -1.52
C LEU A 30 -10.50 1.10 -2.81
N GLN A 31 -10.51 1.99 -3.79
CA GLN A 31 -9.81 1.82 -5.07
C GLN A 31 -8.52 2.65 -5.07
N ILE A 32 -7.38 2.00 -5.28
CA ILE A 32 -6.09 2.64 -5.45
C ILE A 32 -5.85 2.83 -6.94
N LEU A 33 -5.66 4.08 -7.36
CA LEU A 33 -5.44 4.45 -8.76
C LEU A 33 -3.97 4.79 -9.01
N LEU A 34 -3.49 4.42 -10.19
CA LEU A 34 -2.22 4.89 -10.76
C LEU A 34 -2.46 5.28 -12.21
N LYS A 35 -2.06 6.51 -12.58
CA LYS A 35 -2.29 7.05 -13.93
C LYS A 35 -3.75 6.91 -14.39
N ASN A 36 -4.69 7.28 -13.52
CA ASN A 36 -6.13 7.22 -13.73
C ASN A 36 -6.70 5.81 -14.01
N LYS A 37 -5.96 4.75 -13.65
CA LYS A 37 -6.43 3.37 -13.75
C LYS A 37 -6.42 2.73 -12.36
N VAL A 38 -7.45 1.96 -12.05
CA VAL A 38 -7.51 1.18 -10.80
C VAL A 38 -6.46 0.08 -10.87
N ILE A 39 -5.57 0.04 -9.87
CA ILE A 39 -4.51 -0.98 -9.75
C ILE A 39 -4.75 -1.94 -8.58
N LYS A 40 -5.58 -1.54 -7.62
CA LYS A 40 -5.98 -2.38 -6.48
C LYS A 40 -7.34 -1.94 -5.97
N SER A 41 -8.21 -2.91 -5.67
CA SER A 41 -9.41 -2.69 -4.88
C SER A 41 -9.29 -3.43 -3.55
N VAL A 42 -9.80 -2.82 -2.48
CA VAL A 42 -9.89 -3.41 -1.14
C VAL A 42 -11.30 -3.16 -0.61
N THR A 43 -12.00 -4.23 -0.23
CA THR A 43 -13.28 -4.13 0.46
C THR A 43 -13.04 -3.92 1.95
N ILE A 44 -13.68 -2.91 2.52
CA ILE A 44 -13.65 -2.62 3.96
C ILE A 44 -15.07 -2.81 4.48
N ILE A 45 -15.21 -3.68 5.49
CA ILE A 45 -16.45 -3.89 6.22
C ILE A 45 -16.24 -3.28 7.61
N LYS A 46 -17.04 -2.29 7.98
CA LYS A 46 -16.99 -1.60 9.27
C LYS A 46 -18.29 -1.79 10.03
#